data_AF-H6S4B5-F1
#
_entry.id   AF-H6S4B5-F1
#
_cell.length_a   1.000
_cell.length_b   1.000
_cell.length_c   1.000
_cell.angle_alpha   90.00
_cell.angle_beta   90.00
_cell.angle_gamma   90.00
#
_symmetry.space_group_name_H-M   'P 1'
#
loop_
_entity.id
_entity.type
_entity.pdbx_description
1 polymer ?
#
loop_
_entity_poly.entity_id
_entity_poly.type
_entity_poly.pdbx_seq_one_letter_code
_entity_poly.pdbx_strand_id
1 'polypeptide(L)'
;GRRVLQQVQYSHNVQLMSTSDYFETIKIEETKQDVGPVVAVFEGDVTCPDGSVLAPGEAFDKVWKLRNGGPNKWPIGAVLSCVGGDKMQAPESVLIPSVLPGKSIDVSLRMIAPLKPGRYTGYWRLSTPDGNRFGQRLWVDINVMEPEEPATSAVETKEVCFEAPAAAAMAAESVAPTPSSHDEEDVWINELQVLADMGFTDKMRNVTLLTQHNGDMEGVITGLLSST
;
A
#
# COMPACT_ATOMS: atom_id res chain seq x y z
N GLY A 1 37.16 -48.03 -21.80
CA GLY A 1 36.67 -49.16 -20.99
C GLY A 1 35.53 -48.74 -20.05
N ARG A 2 35.84 -48.12 -18.91
CA ARG A 2 34.86 -47.91 -17.82
C ARG A 2 33.76 -46.86 -18.06
N ARG A 3 34.00 -45.78 -18.80
CA ARG A 3 32.97 -44.73 -19.05
C ARG A 3 31.82 -45.22 -19.95
N VAL A 4 32.12 -46.06 -20.94
CA VAL A 4 31.10 -46.58 -21.87
C VAL A 4 30.21 -47.62 -21.17
N LEU A 5 30.78 -48.44 -20.26
CA LEU A 5 30.01 -49.42 -19.49
C LEU A 5 29.04 -48.77 -18.50
N GLN A 6 29.43 -47.67 -17.86
CA GLN A 6 28.55 -46.94 -16.94
C GLN A 6 27.35 -46.30 -17.66
N GLN A 7 27.56 -45.81 -18.88
CA GLN A 7 26.50 -45.21 -19.71
C GLN A 7 25.53 -46.25 -20.28
N VAL A 8 26.04 -47.44 -20.65
CA VAL A 8 25.23 -48.57 -21.12
C VAL A 8 24.44 -49.23 -19.98
N GLN A 9 25.00 -49.28 -18.76
CA GLN A 9 24.24 -49.71 -17.57
C GLN A 9 23.14 -48.72 -17.18
N TYR A 10 23.35 -47.42 -17.39
CA TYR A 10 22.31 -46.41 -17.17
C TYR A 10 21.16 -46.58 -18.18
N SER A 11 21.47 -46.79 -19.47
CA SER A 11 20.44 -46.95 -20.50
C SER A 11 19.64 -48.25 -20.36
N HIS A 12 20.24 -49.34 -19.92
CA HIS A 12 19.52 -50.61 -19.67
C HIS A 12 18.61 -50.55 -18.44
N ASN A 13 18.95 -49.75 -17.42
CA ASN A 13 18.10 -49.58 -16.24
C ASN A 13 16.90 -48.67 -16.51
N VAL A 14 17.01 -47.69 -17.41
CA VAL A 14 15.88 -46.85 -17.83
C VAL A 14 14.86 -47.65 -18.64
N GLN A 15 15.30 -48.66 -19.41
CA GLN A 15 14.43 -49.49 -20.24
C GLN A 15 13.62 -50.54 -19.45
N LEU A 16 13.94 -50.77 -18.17
CA LEU A 16 13.29 -51.79 -17.32
C LEU A 16 12.37 -51.20 -16.25
N MET A 17 12.22 -49.88 -16.18
CA MET A 17 11.23 -49.26 -15.29
C MET A 17 9.83 -49.47 -15.87
N SER A 18 8.93 -50.02 -15.03
CA SER A 18 7.51 -50.05 -15.35
C SER A 18 7.03 -48.61 -15.58
N THR A 19 6.02 -48.41 -16.43
CA THR A 19 5.37 -47.10 -16.56
C THR A 19 4.94 -46.56 -15.19
N SER A 20 4.55 -47.44 -14.26
CA SER A 20 4.26 -47.08 -12.86
C SER A 20 5.48 -46.50 -12.14
N ASP A 21 6.64 -47.14 -12.21
CA ASP A 21 7.87 -46.67 -11.55
C ASP A 21 8.40 -45.38 -12.18
N TYR A 22 8.17 -45.20 -13.49
CA TYR A 22 8.48 -43.96 -14.19
C TYR A 22 7.53 -42.81 -13.77
N PHE A 23 6.23 -43.07 -13.69
CA PHE A 23 5.26 -42.09 -13.16
C PHE A 23 5.45 -41.81 -11.68
N GLU A 24 5.91 -42.79 -10.89
CA GLU A 24 6.21 -42.63 -9.47
C GLU A 24 7.51 -41.85 -9.27
N THR A 25 8.55 -42.09 -10.09
CA THR A 25 9.78 -41.28 -10.10
C THR A 25 9.50 -39.84 -10.51
N ILE A 26 8.66 -39.61 -11.53
CA ILE A 26 8.23 -38.25 -11.92
C ILE A 26 7.44 -37.58 -10.80
N LYS A 27 6.54 -38.30 -10.12
CA LYS A 27 5.84 -37.79 -8.93
C LYS A 27 6.79 -37.49 -7.77
N ILE A 28 7.84 -38.29 -7.56
CA ILE A 28 8.84 -38.08 -6.51
C ILE A 28 9.75 -36.88 -6.83
N GLU A 29 10.09 -36.65 -8.10
CA GLU A 29 10.88 -35.48 -8.52
C GLU A 29 10.07 -34.18 -8.52
N GLU A 30 8.78 -34.21 -8.87
CA GLU A 30 7.89 -33.05 -8.75
C GLU A 30 7.48 -32.75 -7.29
N THR A 31 7.50 -33.73 -6.39
CA THR A 31 7.19 -33.52 -4.95
C THR A 31 8.39 -33.14 -4.08
N LYS A 32 9.61 -33.12 -4.64
CA LYS A 32 10.83 -32.76 -3.88
C LYS A 32 11.17 -31.26 -3.89
N GLN A 33 10.39 -30.42 -4.57
CA GLN A 33 10.86 -29.06 -4.92
C GLN A 33 10.66 -27.94 -3.87
N ASP A 34 10.01 -28.17 -2.73
CA ASP A 34 9.74 -27.06 -1.78
C ASP A 34 10.07 -27.37 -0.30
N VAL A 35 11.12 -28.17 -0.02
CA VAL A 35 11.50 -28.56 1.36
C VAL A 35 12.55 -27.62 2.01
N GLY A 36 12.93 -26.54 1.33
CA GLY A 36 13.87 -25.54 1.84
C GLY A 36 13.21 -24.53 2.79
N PRO A 37 13.99 -23.83 3.65
CA PRO A 37 13.43 -22.84 4.56
C PRO A 37 12.82 -21.67 3.78
N VAL A 38 11.59 -21.28 4.14
CA VAL A 38 10.96 -20.06 3.64
C VAL A 38 11.55 -18.86 4.39
N VAL A 39 12.21 -17.96 3.67
CA VAL A 39 12.94 -16.82 4.28
C VAL A 39 12.51 -15.52 3.63
N ALA A 40 12.16 -14.54 4.46
CA ALA A 40 11.97 -13.16 4.05
C ALA A 40 12.93 -12.25 4.81
N VAL A 41 13.58 -11.36 4.07
CA VAL A 41 14.54 -10.39 4.58
C VAL A 41 13.95 -9.00 4.41
N PHE A 42 13.89 -8.23 5.49
CA PHE A 42 13.53 -6.83 5.46
C PHE A 42 14.67 -5.99 4.89
N GLU A 43 14.38 -5.20 3.86
CA GLU A 43 15.37 -4.31 3.22
C GLU A 43 15.20 -2.84 3.63
N GLY A 44 14.02 -2.46 4.13
CA GLY A 44 13.76 -1.12 4.63
C GLY A 44 12.31 -0.69 4.49
N ASP A 45 11.98 0.44 5.14
CA ASP A 45 10.75 1.17 4.92
C ASP A 45 10.84 1.94 3.60
N VAL A 46 9.82 1.81 2.77
CA VAL A 46 9.66 2.60 1.53
C VAL A 46 8.85 3.86 1.83
N THR A 47 7.82 3.75 2.68
CA THR A 47 7.00 4.86 3.15
C THR A 47 6.79 4.78 4.66
N CYS A 48 6.44 5.90 5.28
CA CYS A 48 6.17 6.00 6.71
C CYS A 48 7.30 5.38 7.55
N PRO A 49 8.54 5.91 7.48
CA PRO A 49 9.64 5.42 8.31
C PRO A 49 9.32 5.56 9.80
N ASP A 50 10.07 4.86 10.63
CA ASP A 50 9.85 4.86 12.08
C ASP A 50 9.83 6.27 12.68
N GLY A 51 8.82 6.52 13.51
CA GLY A 51 8.62 7.80 14.19
C GLY A 51 7.92 8.87 13.34
N SER A 52 7.40 8.51 12.16
CA SER A 52 6.60 9.41 11.32
C SER A 52 5.51 10.12 12.12
N VAL A 53 5.40 11.43 11.94
CA VAL A 53 4.38 12.26 12.61
C VAL A 53 3.18 12.38 11.69
N LEU A 54 2.00 12.04 12.20
CA LEU A 54 0.73 12.09 11.45
C LEU A 54 -0.33 12.84 12.26
N ALA A 55 -1.30 13.44 11.57
CA ALA A 55 -2.47 14.05 12.22
C ALA A 55 -3.46 12.98 12.70
N PRO A 56 -4.30 13.29 13.71
CA PRO A 56 -5.36 12.40 14.14
C PRO A 56 -6.30 12.02 13.00
N GLY A 57 -6.52 10.72 12.77
CA GLY A 57 -7.40 10.23 11.70
C GLY A 57 -6.81 10.30 10.29
N GLU A 58 -5.54 10.72 10.13
CA GLU A 58 -4.87 10.75 8.84
C GLU A 58 -4.73 9.33 8.26
N ALA A 59 -5.12 9.16 7.00
CA ALA A 59 -4.94 7.91 6.29
C ALA A 59 -3.56 7.88 5.64
N PHE A 60 -2.84 6.77 5.81
CA PHE A 60 -1.48 6.61 5.29
C PHE A 60 -1.26 5.20 4.77
N ASP A 61 -0.29 5.06 3.87
CA ASP A 61 0.18 3.77 3.38
C ASP A 61 1.54 3.45 3.98
N LYS A 62 1.64 2.35 4.72
CA LYS A 62 2.91 1.78 5.15
C LYS A 62 3.39 0.79 4.11
N VAL A 63 4.57 1.02 3.57
CA VAL A 63 5.19 0.13 2.58
C VAL A 63 6.54 -0.35 3.11
N TRP A 64 6.73 -1.67 3.17
CA TRP A 64 8.02 -2.28 3.44
C TRP A 64 8.57 -2.95 2.19
N LYS A 65 9.88 -2.82 1.97
CA LYS A 65 10.58 -3.59 0.95
C LYS A 65 11.10 -4.90 1.53
N LEU A 66 10.66 -6.02 0.97
CA LEU A 66 11.02 -7.36 1.43
C LEU A 66 11.65 -8.15 0.29
N ARG A 67 12.70 -8.91 0.60
CA ARG A 67 13.35 -9.84 -0.33
C ARG A 67 13.16 -11.28 0.09
N ASN A 68 12.92 -12.16 -0.88
CA ASN A 68 13.05 -13.58 -0.66
C ASN A 68 14.55 -13.94 -0.54
N GLY A 69 15.01 -14.18 0.68
CA GLY A 69 16.39 -14.58 0.98
C GLY A 69 16.60 -16.10 0.99
N GLY A 70 15.55 -16.89 0.71
CA GLY A 70 15.57 -18.34 0.76
C GLY A 70 15.95 -18.99 -0.58
N PRO A 71 16.18 -20.31 -0.58
CA PRO A 71 16.48 -21.07 -1.80
C PRO A 71 15.24 -21.36 -2.66
N ASN A 72 14.04 -21.23 -2.09
CA ASN A 72 12.77 -21.57 -2.71
C ASN A 72 11.87 -20.34 -2.83
N LYS A 73 10.89 -20.39 -3.74
CA LYS A 73 9.89 -19.32 -3.84
C LYS A 73 9.03 -19.28 -2.58
N TRP A 74 8.45 -18.13 -2.25
CA TRP A 74 7.46 -18.08 -1.18
C TRP A 74 6.20 -18.88 -1.56
N PRO A 75 5.58 -19.59 -0.60
CA PRO A 75 4.41 -20.41 -0.89
C PRO A 75 3.24 -19.54 -1.34
N ILE A 76 2.48 -20.06 -2.30
CA ILE A 76 1.24 -19.42 -2.77
C ILE A 76 0.25 -19.39 -1.61
N GLY A 77 -0.38 -18.23 -1.37
CA GLY A 77 -1.29 -18.04 -0.25
C GLY A 77 -0.60 -17.64 1.06
N ALA A 78 0.69 -17.28 1.01
CA ALA A 78 1.32 -16.59 2.13
C ALA A 78 0.57 -15.28 2.44
N VAL A 79 0.50 -14.95 3.72
CA VAL A 79 -0.18 -13.74 4.21
C VAL A 79 0.70 -12.95 5.15
N LEU A 80 0.54 -11.63 5.14
CA LEU A 80 1.00 -10.74 6.21
C LEU A 80 -0.18 -10.47 7.14
N SER A 81 0.00 -10.68 8.45
CA SER A 81 -1.05 -10.40 9.45
C SER A 81 -0.50 -9.67 10.66
N CYS A 82 -1.38 -8.95 11.35
CA CYS A 82 -1.03 -8.32 12.61
C CYS A 82 -0.82 -9.39 13.69
N VAL A 83 0.27 -9.27 14.45
CA VAL A 83 0.64 -10.20 15.53
C VAL A 83 0.74 -9.53 16.90
N GLY A 84 0.43 -8.24 16.99
CA GLY A 84 0.38 -7.48 18.24
C GLY A 84 0.47 -5.98 18.02
N GLY A 85 0.26 -5.21 19.09
CA GLY A 85 0.27 -3.74 19.03
C GLY A 85 -0.99 -3.16 18.40
N ASP A 86 -0.86 -1.96 17.87
CA ASP A 86 -1.96 -1.18 17.28
C ASP A 86 -2.21 -1.56 15.82
N LYS A 87 -3.45 -1.96 15.50
CA LYS A 87 -3.85 -2.30 14.13
C LYS A 87 -4.07 -1.09 13.24
N MET A 88 -4.36 0.09 13.80
CA MET A 88 -4.59 1.34 13.05
C MET A 88 -5.54 1.16 11.85
N GLN A 89 -6.65 0.45 12.09
CA GLN A 89 -7.68 0.08 11.11
C GLN A 89 -7.20 -0.71 9.87
N ALA A 90 -5.99 -1.27 9.92
CA ALA A 90 -5.48 -2.12 8.86
C ALA A 90 -6.30 -3.41 8.72
N PRO A 91 -6.31 -4.02 7.51
CA PRO A 91 -6.95 -5.31 7.30
C PRO A 91 -6.35 -6.40 8.21
N GLU A 92 -7.16 -7.42 8.54
CA GLU A 92 -6.71 -8.56 9.37
C GLU A 92 -5.52 -9.29 8.76
N SER A 93 -5.51 -9.41 7.43
CA SER A 93 -4.42 -10.00 6.67
C SER A 93 -4.38 -9.48 5.24
N VAL A 94 -3.18 -9.47 4.64
CA VAL A 94 -2.95 -9.17 3.22
C VAL A 94 -2.27 -10.35 2.56
N LEU A 95 -2.77 -10.74 1.38
CA LEU A 95 -2.16 -11.79 0.56
C LEU A 95 -0.83 -11.31 -0.01
N ILE A 96 0.17 -12.18 0.05
CA ILE A 96 1.51 -11.93 -0.44
C ILE A 96 1.76 -12.79 -1.68
N PRO A 97 2.24 -12.19 -2.79
CA PRO A 97 2.54 -12.96 -3.98
C PRO A 97 3.67 -13.97 -3.73
N SER A 98 3.68 -15.05 -4.49
CA SER A 98 4.80 -15.99 -4.49
C SER A 98 6.04 -15.34 -5.12
N VAL A 99 7.03 -15.01 -4.30
CA VAL A 99 8.27 -14.33 -4.73
C VAL A 99 9.38 -15.34 -4.98
N LEU A 100 10.07 -15.27 -6.11
CA LEU A 100 11.22 -16.14 -6.42
C LEU A 100 12.44 -15.82 -5.56
N PRO A 101 13.36 -16.80 -5.37
CA PRO A 101 14.64 -16.58 -4.68
C PRO A 101 15.39 -15.34 -5.17
N GLY A 102 15.86 -14.52 -4.24
CA GLY A 102 16.64 -13.31 -4.52
C GLY A 102 15.84 -12.12 -5.06
N LYS A 103 14.52 -12.24 -5.27
CA LYS A 103 13.67 -11.13 -5.73
C LYS A 103 13.06 -10.37 -4.55
N SER A 104 12.86 -9.07 -4.75
CA SER A 104 12.22 -8.17 -3.78
C SER A 104 10.84 -7.74 -4.25
N ILE A 105 9.98 -7.44 -3.29
CA ILE A 105 8.66 -6.84 -3.49
C ILE A 105 8.44 -5.72 -2.46
N ASP A 106 7.53 -4.82 -2.79
CA ASP A 106 7.01 -3.82 -1.86
C ASP A 106 5.66 -4.30 -1.34
N VAL A 107 5.52 -4.36 -0.01
CA VAL A 107 4.30 -4.80 0.67
C VAL A 107 3.65 -3.59 1.31
N SER A 108 2.47 -3.22 0.81
CA SER A 108 1.70 -2.05 1.26
C SER A 108 0.57 -2.44 2.21
N LEU A 109 0.35 -1.61 3.24
CA LEU A 109 -0.82 -1.61 4.11
C LEU A 109 -1.41 -0.20 4.18
N ARG A 110 -2.68 -0.07 3.77
CA ARG A 110 -3.48 1.12 4.03
C ARG A 110 -3.92 1.12 5.50
N MET A 111 -3.64 2.22 6.20
CA MET A 111 -3.89 2.38 7.63
C MET A 111 -4.50 3.76 7.91
N ILE A 112 -5.07 3.92 9.10
CA ILE A 112 -5.61 5.19 9.60
C ILE A 112 -5.01 5.45 10.98
N ALA A 113 -4.35 6.60 11.12
CA ALA A 113 -3.78 7.08 12.37
C ALA A 113 -4.90 7.20 13.44
N PRO A 114 -4.68 6.73 14.67
CA PRO A 114 -5.66 6.88 15.74
C PRO A 114 -6.04 8.34 15.99
N LEU A 115 -7.28 8.57 16.46
CA LEU A 115 -7.78 9.93 16.74
C LEU A 115 -7.15 10.58 17.99
N LYS A 116 -6.53 9.78 18.87
CA LYS A 116 -5.91 10.30 20.09
C LYS A 116 -4.43 10.56 19.82
N PRO A 117 -3.89 11.72 20.22
CA PRO A 117 -2.45 11.96 20.17
C PRO A 117 -1.68 10.93 21.01
N GLY A 118 -0.52 10.53 20.52
CA GLY A 118 0.33 9.54 21.16
C GLY A 118 1.20 8.76 20.19
N ARG A 119 2.09 7.93 20.74
CA ARG A 119 2.89 6.99 19.96
C ARG A 119 2.14 5.67 19.80
N TYR A 120 2.10 5.17 18.57
CA TYR A 120 1.43 3.92 18.21
C TYR A 120 2.38 2.99 17.50
N THR A 121 2.35 1.71 17.86
CA THR A 121 3.22 0.71 17.26
C THR A 121 2.44 -0.55 16.92
N GLY A 122 2.43 -0.92 15.65
CA GLY A 122 1.81 -2.17 15.16
C GLY A 122 2.87 -3.17 14.72
N TYR A 123 2.69 -4.46 15.05
CA TYR A 123 3.62 -5.53 14.66
C TYR A 123 3.01 -6.51 13.68
N TRP A 124 3.74 -6.82 12.62
CA TRP A 124 3.27 -7.62 11.51
C TRP A 124 4.21 -8.78 11.21
N ARG A 125 3.65 -9.90 10.73
CA ARG A 125 4.43 -11.09 10.44
C ARG A 125 3.88 -11.85 9.25
N LEU A 126 4.79 -12.34 8.41
CA LEU A 126 4.48 -13.24 7.31
C LEU A 126 4.20 -14.65 7.84
N SER A 127 3.19 -15.31 7.29
CA SER A 127 2.83 -16.70 7.58
C SER A 127 2.55 -17.46 6.29
N THR A 128 2.94 -18.73 6.24
CA THR A 128 2.58 -19.65 5.15
C THR A 128 1.08 -19.99 5.22
N PRO A 129 0.49 -20.60 4.16
CA PRO A 129 -0.90 -21.07 4.20
C PRO A 129 -1.19 -22.03 5.37
N ASP A 130 -0.18 -22.81 5.78
CA ASP A 130 -0.27 -23.72 6.92
C ASP A 130 -0.18 -23.02 8.28
N GLY A 131 -0.07 -21.68 8.30
CA GLY A 131 0.03 -20.87 9.51
C GLY A 131 1.44 -20.72 10.08
N ASN A 132 2.47 -21.26 9.41
CA ASN A 132 3.85 -21.19 9.89
C ASN A 132 4.43 -19.79 9.64
N ARG A 133 4.86 -19.11 10.70
CA ARG A 133 5.46 -17.76 10.60
C ARG A 133 6.87 -17.83 10.03
N PHE A 134 7.21 -16.90 9.13
CA PHE A 134 8.56 -16.80 8.54
C PHE A 134 9.05 -15.36 8.45
N GLY A 135 10.33 -15.18 8.13
CA GLY A 135 10.96 -13.86 7.96
C GLY A 135 11.28 -13.10 9.25
N GLN A 136 11.45 -11.78 9.15
CA GLN A 136 11.57 -10.88 10.30
C GLN A 136 10.19 -10.36 10.73
N ARG A 137 10.09 -9.82 11.96
CA ARG A 137 8.88 -9.13 12.41
C ARG A 137 8.96 -7.72 11.86
N LEU A 138 7.94 -7.28 11.15
CA LEU A 138 7.83 -5.93 10.61
C LEU A 138 7.06 -5.07 11.60
N TRP A 139 7.24 -3.75 11.52
CA TRP A 139 6.55 -2.83 12.40
C TRP A 139 6.18 -1.53 11.71
N VAL A 140 5.15 -0.89 12.26
CA VAL A 140 4.76 0.49 12.00
C VAL A 140 4.93 1.23 13.31
N ASP A 141 5.62 2.36 13.29
CA ASP A 141 5.84 3.22 14.46
C ASP A 141 5.55 4.67 14.06
N ILE A 142 4.46 5.23 14.60
CA ILE A 142 4.01 6.59 14.29
C ILE A 142 3.80 7.38 15.57
N ASN A 143 3.91 8.69 15.45
CA ASN A 143 3.50 9.64 16.48
C ASN A 143 2.31 10.45 15.95
N VAL A 144 1.16 10.26 16.56
CA VAL A 144 0.00 11.10 16.28
C VAL A 144 0.12 12.38 17.10
N MET A 145 0.15 13.52 16.42
CA MET A 145 0.21 14.84 17.05
C MET A 145 -0.88 15.73 16.46
N GLU A 146 -1.54 16.51 17.31
CA GLU A 146 -2.45 17.54 16.82
C GLU A 146 -1.66 18.53 15.95
N PRO A 147 -2.18 18.92 14.78
CA PRO A 147 -1.60 20.02 14.03
C PRO A 147 -1.59 21.24 14.95
N GLU A 148 -0.42 21.87 15.14
CA GLU A 148 -0.40 23.16 15.80
C GLU A 148 -1.15 24.14 14.90
N GLU A 149 -2.40 24.44 15.25
CA GLU A 149 -3.09 25.59 14.68
C GLU A 149 -2.19 26.81 14.89
N PRO A 150 -1.85 27.59 13.85
CA PRO A 150 -1.16 28.85 14.08
C PRO A 150 -2.07 29.68 14.99
N ALA A 151 -1.59 29.92 16.21
CA ALA A 151 -2.29 30.65 17.25
C ALA A 151 -2.77 32.00 16.69
N THR A 152 -4.02 32.05 16.25
CA THR A 152 -4.68 33.31 15.96
C THR A 152 -5.18 33.78 17.31
N SER A 153 -4.37 34.65 17.92
CA SER A 153 -4.65 35.40 19.15
C SER A 153 -6.14 35.74 19.27
N ALA A 154 -6.87 34.99 20.09
CA ALA A 154 -8.20 35.36 20.55
C ALA A 154 -8.05 36.65 21.37
N VAL A 155 -8.46 37.78 20.80
CA VAL A 155 -8.72 39.00 21.55
C VAL A 155 -9.96 38.72 22.39
N GLU A 156 -9.72 38.42 23.67
CA GLU A 156 -10.73 38.39 24.72
C GLU A 156 -11.19 39.83 24.99
N THR A 157 -12.14 40.33 24.21
CA THR A 157 -12.96 41.49 24.61
C THR A 157 -14.21 40.99 25.30
N LYS A 158 -14.11 41.02 26.63
CA LYS A 158 -15.19 40.82 27.58
C LYS A 158 -16.13 42.03 27.55
N GLU A 159 -17.24 41.95 26.82
CA GLU A 159 -18.35 42.89 27.01
C GLU A 159 -19.69 42.19 27.23
N VAL A 160 -20.40 42.71 28.22
CA VAL A 160 -21.54 42.18 28.94
C VAL A 160 -22.83 42.37 28.14
N CYS A 161 -23.77 41.44 28.31
CA CYS A 161 -25.12 41.47 27.76
C CYS A 161 -25.85 42.80 28.05
N PHE A 162 -26.42 43.41 27.02
CA PHE A 162 -27.52 44.38 27.17
C PHE A 162 -28.61 44.10 26.11
N GLU A 163 -29.84 44.40 26.50
CA GLU A 163 -31.13 43.87 26.06
C GLU A 163 -31.54 44.19 24.59
N ALA A 164 -32.42 43.34 24.02
CA ALA A 164 -33.08 43.45 22.70
C ALA A 164 -34.32 44.41 22.75
N PRO A 165 -35.09 44.71 21.66
CA PRO A 165 -35.04 44.21 20.27
C PRO A 165 -35.35 45.25 19.12
N ALA A 166 -35.29 44.74 17.87
CA ALA A 166 -36.06 45.11 16.65
C ALA A 166 -35.85 46.47 15.94
N ALA A 167 -35.32 46.44 14.70
CA ALA A 167 -36.07 46.73 13.45
C ALA A 167 -35.14 46.86 12.22
N ALA A 168 -35.54 46.16 11.15
CA ALA A 168 -35.35 46.35 9.70
C ALA A 168 -34.24 47.28 9.15
N ALA A 169 -33.44 46.76 8.21
CA ALA A 169 -33.24 47.33 6.87
C ALA A 169 -32.38 46.39 5.99
N MET A 170 -32.57 46.51 4.68
CA MET A 170 -32.11 45.60 3.63
C MET A 170 -30.77 46.01 2.99
N ALA A 171 -30.15 45.03 2.33
CA ALA A 171 -29.28 45.11 1.15
C ALA A 171 -27.91 45.83 1.27
N ALA A 172 -26.83 45.06 1.09
CA ALA A 172 -25.74 45.34 0.13
C ALA A 172 -24.63 44.27 0.22
N GLU A 173 -24.63 43.38 -0.76
CA GLU A 173 -23.51 42.94 -1.62
C GLU A 173 -22.04 43.29 -1.27
N SER A 174 -21.17 42.28 -1.45
CA SER A 174 -19.70 42.32 -1.64
C SER A 174 -18.87 42.63 -0.39
N VAL A 175 -17.90 41.80 0.05
CA VAL A 175 -16.66 41.42 -0.65
C VAL A 175 -16.15 40.10 -0.06
N ALA A 176 -15.82 39.14 -0.94
CA ALA A 176 -15.17 37.88 -0.62
C ALA A 176 -13.71 38.08 -0.17
N PRO A 177 -13.19 37.32 0.80
CA PRO A 177 -11.75 37.15 0.93
C PRO A 177 -11.29 36.17 -0.16
N THR A 178 -10.46 36.66 -1.08
CA THR A 178 -9.64 35.83 -1.96
C THR A 178 -8.83 34.82 -1.15
N PRO A 179 -8.92 33.50 -1.41
CA PRO A 179 -7.89 32.57 -1.01
C PRO A 179 -6.74 32.60 -2.02
N SER A 180 -5.54 32.61 -1.46
CA SER A 180 -4.27 32.61 -2.16
C SER A 180 -4.16 31.50 -3.20
N SER A 181 -3.51 31.88 -4.29
CA SER A 181 -2.90 31.05 -5.32
C SER A 181 -1.96 29.97 -4.78
N HIS A 182 -1.97 28.83 -5.49
CA HIS A 182 -1.24 27.57 -5.31
C HIS A 182 -1.91 26.59 -4.36
N ASP A 183 -2.46 25.52 -4.96
CA ASP A 183 -2.61 24.14 -4.44
C ASP A 183 -3.65 23.34 -5.28
N GLU A 184 -4.16 23.85 -6.41
CA GLU A 184 -5.12 23.09 -7.25
C GLU A 184 -4.48 21.97 -8.10
N GLU A 185 -3.15 21.98 -8.27
CA GLU A 185 -2.42 20.95 -9.02
C GLU A 185 -2.21 19.67 -8.20
N ASP A 186 -2.22 19.78 -6.86
CA ASP A 186 -1.96 18.65 -5.96
C ASP A 186 -3.21 17.83 -5.62
N VAL A 187 -4.41 18.40 -5.83
CA VAL A 187 -5.68 17.73 -5.51
C VAL A 187 -5.95 16.54 -6.42
N TRP A 188 -5.46 16.58 -7.66
CA TRP A 188 -5.83 15.61 -8.70
C TRP A 188 -4.64 14.79 -9.24
N ILE A 189 -3.58 14.62 -8.46
CA ILE A 189 -2.34 13.93 -8.90
C ILE A 189 -2.65 12.53 -9.46
N ASN A 190 -3.53 11.77 -8.80
CA ASN A 190 -3.88 10.42 -9.22
C ASN A 190 -4.70 10.43 -10.52
N GLU A 191 -5.68 11.32 -10.61
CA GLU A 191 -6.56 11.45 -11.76
C GLU A 191 -5.79 11.96 -12.99
N LEU A 192 -4.87 12.91 -12.81
CA LEU A 192 -3.97 13.38 -13.86
C LEU A 192 -3.02 12.28 -14.33
N GLN A 193 -2.55 11.40 -13.43
CA GLN A 193 -1.74 10.25 -13.81
C GLN A 193 -2.54 9.24 -14.64
N VAL A 194 -3.79 8.95 -14.26
CA VAL A 194 -4.68 8.05 -15.01
C VAL A 194 -4.99 8.63 -16.39
N LEU A 195 -5.24 9.93 -16.49
CA LEU A 195 -5.43 10.61 -17.78
C LEU A 195 -4.16 10.55 -18.65
N ALA A 196 -2.97 10.72 -18.06
CA ALA A 196 -1.70 10.60 -18.76
C ALA A 196 -1.45 9.17 -19.28
N ASP A 197 -1.78 8.14 -18.49
CA ASP A 197 -1.66 6.73 -18.87
C ASP A 197 -2.64 6.36 -20.01
N MET A 198 -3.79 7.04 -20.08
CA MET A 198 -4.75 6.93 -21.20
C MET A 198 -4.38 7.77 -22.43
N GLY A 199 -3.26 8.49 -22.39
CA GLY A 199 -2.74 9.29 -23.50
C GLY A 199 -3.19 10.76 -23.51
N PHE A 200 -4.00 11.18 -22.54
CA PHE A 200 -4.39 12.59 -22.37
C PHE A 200 -3.29 13.32 -21.59
N THR A 201 -2.28 13.81 -22.31
CA THR A 201 -1.09 14.44 -21.71
C THR A 201 -1.22 15.95 -21.49
N ASP A 202 -2.30 16.57 -21.97
CA ASP A 202 -2.58 18.00 -21.76
C ASP A 202 -3.08 18.26 -20.34
N LYS A 203 -2.12 18.49 -19.45
CA LYS A 203 -2.39 18.72 -18.02
C LYS A 203 -3.34 19.90 -17.78
N MET A 204 -3.19 21.01 -18.50
CA MET A 204 -4.01 22.21 -18.27
C MET A 204 -5.48 21.93 -18.58
N ARG A 205 -5.72 21.24 -19.68
CA ARG A 205 -7.07 20.83 -20.10
C ARG A 205 -7.67 19.78 -19.17
N ASN A 206 -6.87 18.80 -18.75
CA ASN A 206 -7.27 17.76 -17.83
C ASN A 206 -7.64 18.33 -16.45
N VAL A 207 -6.82 19.22 -15.88
CA VAL A 207 -7.11 19.92 -14.62
C VAL A 207 -8.42 20.70 -14.74
N THR A 208 -8.63 21.42 -15.84
CA THR A 208 -9.87 22.19 -16.05
C THR A 208 -11.11 21.29 -16.02
N LEU A 209 -11.05 20.13 -16.70
CA LEU A 209 -12.16 19.18 -16.71
C LEU A 209 -12.33 18.46 -15.37
N LEU A 210 -11.25 18.14 -14.67
CA LEU A 210 -11.28 17.54 -13.34
C LEU A 210 -11.92 18.46 -12.32
N THR A 211 -11.60 19.76 -12.36
CA THR A 211 -12.26 20.77 -11.54
C THR A 211 -13.74 20.92 -11.93
N GLN A 212 -14.06 20.93 -13.23
CA GLN A 212 -15.44 21.05 -13.71
C GLN A 212 -16.33 19.87 -13.32
N HIS A 213 -15.79 18.65 -13.35
CA HIS A 213 -16.47 17.42 -13.02
C HIS A 213 -16.22 16.96 -11.57
N ASN A 214 -15.54 17.79 -10.76
CA ASN A 214 -15.23 17.52 -9.35
C ASN A 214 -14.60 16.13 -9.12
N GLY A 215 -13.65 15.75 -9.99
CA GLY A 215 -12.94 14.46 -9.95
C GLY A 215 -13.65 13.28 -10.63
N ASP A 216 -14.82 13.47 -11.24
CA ASP A 216 -15.51 12.40 -11.99
C ASP A 216 -14.80 12.09 -13.33
N MET A 217 -14.03 11.02 -13.34
CA MET A 217 -13.25 10.57 -14.49
C MET A 217 -14.09 10.23 -15.73
N GLU A 218 -15.33 9.74 -15.58
CA GLU A 218 -16.16 9.38 -16.74
C GLU A 218 -16.63 10.65 -17.48
N GLY A 219 -17.02 11.68 -16.73
CA GLY A 219 -17.32 13.00 -17.28
C GLY A 219 -16.11 13.65 -17.96
N VAL A 220 -14.93 13.57 -17.33
CA VAL A 220 -13.68 14.11 -17.89
C VAL A 220 -13.29 13.42 -19.20
N ILE A 221 -13.29 12.08 -19.24
CA ILE A 221 -12.97 11.32 -20.45
C ILE A 221 -13.98 11.63 -21.56
N THR A 222 -15.26 11.72 -21.23
CA THR A 222 -16.31 12.09 -22.19
C THR A 222 -16.08 13.49 -22.77
N GLY A 223 -15.74 14.47 -21.93
CA GLY A 223 -15.39 15.83 -22.34
C GLY A 223 -14.15 15.87 -23.23
N LEU A 224 -13.12 15.08 -22.92
CA LEU A 224 -11.89 14.98 -23.73
C LEU A 224 -12.15 14.34 -25.10
N LEU A 225 -12.96 13.30 -25.17
CA LEU A 225 -13.30 12.60 -26.42
C LEU A 225 -14.25 13.41 -27.32
N SER A 226 -15.15 14.20 -26.73
CA SER A 226 -16.11 15.04 -27.45
C SER A 226 -15.50 16.22 -28.20
N SER A 227 -14.22 16.51 -27.98
CA SER A 227 -13.54 17.69 -28.52
C SER A 227 -12.50 17.37 -29.59
N THR A 228 -12.67 16.22 -30.25
CA THR A 228 -11.90 15.80 -31.43
C THR A 228 -12.56 16.26 -32.73
#